data_AF-A0A2P5WME2-F1
#
_entry.id   AF-A0A2P5WME2-F1
#
_cell.length_a   1.000
_cell.length_b   1.000
_cell.length_c   1.000
_cell.angle_alpha   90.00
_cell.angle_beta   90.00
_cell.angle_gamma   90.00
#
_symmetry.space_group_name_H-M   'P 1'
#
loop_
_entity.id
_entity.type
_entity.pdbx_description
1 polymer ?
#
loop_
_entity_poly.entity_id
_entity_poly.type
_entity_poly.pdbx_seq_one_letter_code
_entity_poly.pdbx_strand_id
1 'polypeptide(L)'
;MVDVLCVPFPVLQSSPSLSFKPRLSPLIPPLRRRLHLKSNPLLFPLFSSSPSFFKLPPRCSSSPMPLQLSSLSQDSLLYSRAYWVTKTIIAWNVDVVEGSCYLYASKVAALSVTDNGIQGHDLEIKLEEDRSGLHPYVIEKFPHIRDYKAFKLPPVLDAKNLVKCQLAVAEFNSQGKCRNATGLQLPGVLDELFSYDGPLGAFYSAEAVSLCLCAPTAQVQYHEKN
;
A
#
# COMPACT_ATOMS: atom_id res chain seq x y z
N MET A 1 -20.05 -5.10 -2.18
CA MET A 1 -19.50 -6.13 -3.09
C MET A 1 -18.01 -5.85 -3.19
N VAL A 2 -17.21 -6.65 -2.48
CA VAL A 2 -15.75 -6.56 -2.46
C VAL A 2 -15.26 -7.10 -3.80
N ASP A 3 -14.21 -6.53 -4.39
CA ASP A 3 -13.48 -7.14 -5.51
C ASP A 3 -12.69 -8.35 -4.99
N VAL A 4 -13.38 -9.33 -4.39
CA VAL A 4 -12.86 -10.68 -4.29
C VAL A 4 -13.12 -11.28 -5.65
N LEU A 5 -12.08 -11.36 -6.47
CA LEU A 5 -12.08 -12.16 -7.68
C LEU A 5 -12.18 -13.62 -7.23
N CYS A 6 -13.41 -14.12 -7.05
CA CYS A 6 -13.67 -15.56 -6.95
C CYS A 6 -13.95 -16.08 -8.36
N VAL A 7 -12.92 -16.64 -8.99
CA VAL A 7 -13.04 -17.22 -10.33
C VAL A 7 -13.28 -18.73 -10.18
N PRO A 8 -14.42 -19.25 -10.64
CA PRO A 8 -14.66 -20.68 -10.65
C PRO A 8 -13.88 -21.33 -11.80
N PHE A 9 -13.10 -22.36 -11.48
CA PHE A 9 -12.49 -23.24 -12.46
C PHE A 9 -13.22 -24.58 -12.43
N PRO A 10 -13.88 -25.00 -13.52
CA PRO A 10 -14.49 -26.32 -13.59
C PRO A 10 -13.40 -27.39 -13.51
N VAL A 11 -13.64 -28.43 -12.71
CA VAL A 11 -12.78 -29.61 -12.73
C VAL A 11 -13.05 -30.34 -14.04
N LEU A 12 -12.05 -30.41 -14.93
CA LEU A 12 -12.11 -31.27 -16.10
C LEU A 12 -12.35 -32.70 -15.61
N GLN A 13 -13.57 -33.22 -15.83
CA GLN A 13 -13.86 -34.62 -15.57
C GLN A 13 -12.95 -35.45 -16.48
N SER A 14 -11.95 -36.09 -15.89
CA SER A 14 -11.19 -37.12 -16.58
C SER A 14 -12.15 -38.24 -16.97
N SER A 15 -12.26 -38.53 -18.27
CA SER A 15 -12.94 -39.70 -18.81
C SER A 15 -12.48 -40.99 -18.10
N PRO A 16 -13.35 -42.00 -17.93
CA PRO A 16 -13.06 -43.13 -17.07
C PRO A 16 -12.14 -44.12 -17.80
N SER A 17 -10.92 -44.27 -17.34
CA SER A 17 -10.21 -45.56 -17.26
C SER A 17 -8.77 -45.33 -16.81
N LEU A 18 -8.48 -45.77 -15.59
CA LEU A 18 -7.42 -46.73 -15.26
C LEU A 18 -7.35 -46.82 -13.74
N SER A 19 -7.59 -48.03 -13.23
CA SER A 19 -7.56 -48.40 -11.82
C SER A 19 -6.24 -47.98 -11.16
N PHE A 20 -6.22 -46.83 -10.49
CA PHE A 20 -5.19 -46.51 -9.51
C PHE A 20 -5.61 -47.08 -8.16
N LYS A 21 -5.00 -48.21 -7.77
CA LYS A 21 -5.17 -48.80 -6.45
C LYS A 21 -4.62 -47.84 -5.38
N PRO A 22 -5.39 -47.47 -4.34
CA PRO A 22 -4.86 -46.67 -3.24
C PRO A 22 -3.92 -47.53 -2.40
N ARG A 23 -2.66 -47.08 -2.27
CA ARG A 23 -1.70 -47.66 -1.34
C ARG A 23 -2.01 -47.12 0.06
N LEU A 24 -2.72 -47.91 0.87
CA LEU A 24 -2.89 -47.68 2.30
C LEU A 24 -1.52 -47.47 2.96
N SER A 25 -1.31 -46.30 3.57
CA SER A 25 -0.19 -46.02 4.46
C SER A 25 -0.71 -45.34 5.72
N PRO A 26 -0.18 -45.65 6.92
CA PRO A 26 -0.90 -45.47 8.18
C PRO A 26 -0.83 -44.05 8.76
N LEU A 27 -1.88 -43.72 9.52
CA LEU A 27 -1.98 -42.60 10.46
C LEU A 27 -0.79 -42.53 11.43
N ILE A 28 0.01 -41.46 11.39
CA ILE A 28 0.72 -40.89 12.55
C ILE A 28 0.87 -39.38 12.35
N PRO A 29 0.33 -38.51 13.24
CA PRO A 29 0.60 -37.07 13.19
C PRO A 29 1.92 -36.73 13.90
N PRO A 30 2.77 -35.82 13.38
CA PRO A 30 3.88 -35.31 14.18
C PRO A 30 3.36 -34.31 15.24
N LEU A 31 3.79 -34.55 16.47
CA LEU A 31 3.56 -33.72 17.65
C LEU A 31 3.86 -32.23 17.42
N ARG A 32 2.87 -31.37 17.71
CA ARG A 32 3.07 -29.93 17.94
C ARG A 32 4.04 -29.73 19.12
N ARG A 33 5.26 -29.25 18.86
CA ARG A 33 6.09 -28.63 19.90
C ARG A 33 5.59 -27.20 20.15
N ARG A 34 4.95 -26.98 21.30
CA ARG A 34 4.77 -25.65 21.92
C ARG A 34 6.14 -25.05 22.20
N LEU A 35 6.44 -23.88 21.64
CA LEU A 35 7.50 -23.03 22.16
C LEU A 35 6.94 -22.26 23.36
N HIS A 36 7.35 -22.66 24.56
CA HIS A 36 7.16 -21.89 25.77
C HIS A 36 8.21 -20.78 25.80
N LEU A 37 7.75 -19.52 25.73
CA LEU A 37 8.55 -18.36 26.08
C LEU A 37 8.74 -18.38 27.61
N LYS A 38 9.94 -18.70 28.09
CA LYS A 38 10.33 -18.48 29.49
C LYS A 38 11.15 -17.21 29.57
N SER A 39 10.56 -16.19 30.19
CA SER A 39 11.28 -15.08 30.80
C SER A 39 12.17 -15.63 31.93
N ASN A 40 13.41 -15.15 32.02
CA ASN A 40 14.03 -14.88 33.32
C ASN A 40 15.20 -13.89 33.20
N PRO A 41 15.48 -13.10 34.25
CA PRO A 41 16.34 -11.92 34.15
C PRO A 41 17.69 -12.09 34.89
N LEU A 42 18.57 -11.13 34.61
CA LEU A 42 19.72 -10.63 35.40
C LEU A 42 21.09 -11.31 35.36
N LEU A 43 22.08 -10.42 35.15
CA LEU A 43 23.36 -10.21 35.85
C LEU A 43 24.67 -10.48 35.08
N PHE A 44 25.50 -9.42 35.05
CA PHE A 44 26.88 -9.33 34.55
C PHE A 44 27.86 -10.21 35.36
N PRO A 45 29.06 -10.51 34.80
CA PRO A 45 30.25 -9.84 35.35
C PRO A 45 31.31 -9.40 34.32
N LEU A 46 32.20 -8.54 34.84
CA LEU A 46 33.35 -7.87 34.21
C LEU A 46 34.60 -8.78 34.06
N PHE A 47 35.50 -8.27 33.20
CA PHE A 47 36.98 -8.35 33.18
C PHE A 47 37.70 -9.24 32.14
N SER A 48 38.55 -8.53 31.37
CA SER A 48 39.88 -8.89 30.82
C SER A 48 39.95 -10.05 29.80
N SER A 49 40.69 -10.03 28.70
CA SER A 49 41.77 -9.18 28.19
C SER A 49 41.98 -9.52 26.69
N SER A 50 42.49 -8.56 25.93
CA SER A 50 42.86 -8.61 24.49
C SER A 50 43.84 -9.76 24.12
N PRO A 51 44.00 -10.17 22.83
CA PRO A 51 44.61 -9.28 21.83
C PRO A 51 43.97 -9.25 20.43
N SER A 52 44.20 -8.09 19.82
CA SER A 52 44.05 -7.63 18.44
C SER A 52 44.37 -8.64 17.33
N PHE A 53 43.38 -8.84 16.44
CA PHE A 53 43.62 -9.19 15.03
C PHE A 53 42.96 -8.14 14.14
N PHE A 54 43.79 -7.32 13.51
CA PHE A 54 43.37 -6.35 12.50
C PHE A 54 42.80 -7.08 11.28
N LYS A 55 41.49 -6.97 11.05
CA LYS A 55 40.86 -7.25 9.76
C LYS A 55 40.27 -5.96 9.22
N LEU A 56 40.90 -5.41 8.18
CA LEU A 56 40.35 -4.33 7.36
C LEU A 56 39.09 -4.85 6.65
N PRO A 57 37.96 -4.12 6.65
CA PRO A 57 36.82 -4.49 5.81
C PRO A 57 37.12 -4.12 4.35
N PRO A 58 36.64 -4.90 3.37
CA PRO A 58 36.75 -4.53 1.96
C PRO A 58 35.92 -3.27 1.69
N ARG A 59 36.59 -2.26 1.15
CA ARG A 59 36.00 -0.99 0.74
C ARG A 59 35.21 -1.21 -0.55
N CYS A 60 33.89 -1.29 -0.45
CA CYS A 60 33.02 -1.22 -1.62
C CYS A 60 33.09 0.20 -2.20
N SER A 61 33.82 0.38 -3.30
CA SER A 61 33.76 1.60 -4.10
C SER A 61 32.45 1.61 -4.89
N SER A 62 31.34 2.00 -4.26
CA SER A 62 30.17 2.44 -5.00
C SER A 62 30.41 3.88 -5.43
N SER A 63 30.66 4.10 -6.72
CA SER A 63 30.54 5.44 -7.29
C SER A 63 29.09 5.91 -7.11
N PRO A 64 28.83 7.06 -6.47
CA PRO A 64 27.50 7.62 -6.49
C PRO A 64 27.22 8.08 -7.93
N MET A 65 26.21 7.48 -8.56
CA MET A 65 25.62 8.00 -9.79
C MET A 65 25.13 9.42 -9.51
N PRO A 66 25.50 10.43 -10.33
CA PRO A 66 24.90 11.75 -10.21
C PRO A 66 23.46 11.65 -10.71
N LEU A 67 22.51 11.55 -9.78
CA LEU A 67 21.11 11.85 -10.09
C LEU A 67 21.08 13.35 -10.44
N GLN A 68 20.84 13.66 -11.71
CA GLN A 68 20.54 15.03 -12.13
C GLN A 68 19.26 15.46 -11.41
N LEU A 69 19.44 16.14 -10.29
CA LEU A 69 18.39 16.80 -9.55
C LEU A 69 18.04 18.06 -10.34
N SER A 70 17.23 17.91 -11.38
CA SER A 70 16.49 19.05 -11.92
C SER A 70 15.59 19.56 -10.80
N SER A 71 15.78 20.83 -10.45
CA SER A 71 15.15 21.53 -9.33
C SER A 71 13.67 21.81 -9.58
N LEU A 72 12.87 20.76 -9.78
CA LEU A 72 11.43 20.82 -9.95
C LEU A 72 10.76 20.43 -8.64
N SER A 73 10.49 21.42 -7.77
CA SER A 73 9.85 21.25 -6.45
C SER A 73 10.59 20.27 -5.50
N GLN A 74 10.53 20.49 -4.19
CA GLN A 74 11.26 19.62 -3.25
C GLN A 74 10.74 18.17 -3.22
N ASP A 75 9.60 17.89 -3.85
CA ASP A 75 8.89 16.62 -3.75
C ASP A 75 8.54 16.05 -5.13
N SER A 76 9.04 14.84 -5.39
CA SER A 76 8.80 14.03 -6.59
C SER A 76 7.68 13.02 -6.31
N LEU A 77 6.93 12.61 -7.35
CA LEU A 77 5.95 11.50 -7.25
C LEU A 77 6.56 10.15 -6.86
N LEU A 78 7.90 10.07 -6.82
CA LEU A 78 8.63 8.93 -6.25
C LEU A 78 8.42 8.77 -4.74
N TYR A 79 8.04 9.85 -4.03
CA TYR A 79 7.70 9.80 -2.61
C TYR A 79 6.19 9.68 -2.39
N SER A 80 5.80 9.18 -1.22
CA SER A 80 4.39 9.12 -0.78
C SER A 80 4.25 9.67 0.63
N ARG A 81 4.18 11.01 0.75
CA ARG A 81 4.16 11.72 2.05
C ARG A 81 2.76 12.09 2.52
N ALA A 82 1.74 11.89 1.68
CA ALA A 82 0.33 12.02 2.04
C ALA A 82 -0.28 10.65 2.34
N TYR A 83 -1.32 10.62 3.18
CA TYR A 83 -2.03 9.41 3.59
C TYR A 83 -3.51 9.56 3.29
N TRP A 84 -4.09 8.68 2.48
CA TRP A 84 -5.53 8.60 2.34
C TRP A 84 -6.08 7.73 3.48
N VAL A 85 -6.55 8.39 4.54
CA VAL A 85 -6.82 7.75 5.84
C VAL A 85 -8.25 7.28 5.99
N THR A 86 -9.20 7.95 5.35
CA THR A 86 -10.62 7.59 5.38
C THR A 86 -11.26 7.84 4.01
N LYS A 87 -12.51 7.40 3.77
CA LYS A 87 -13.19 7.67 2.49
C LYS A 87 -13.19 9.17 2.12
N THR A 88 -13.23 10.06 3.10
CA THR A 88 -13.40 11.50 2.92
C THR A 88 -12.22 12.36 3.39
N ILE A 89 -11.17 11.78 3.96
CA ILE A 89 -10.03 12.54 4.51
C ILE A 89 -8.69 12.03 3.99
N ILE A 90 -7.87 12.97 3.53
CA ILE A 90 -6.44 12.81 3.28
C ILE A 90 -5.66 13.55 4.36
N ALA A 91 -4.69 12.91 4.99
CA ALA A 91 -3.77 13.53 5.92
C ALA A 91 -2.47 13.91 5.19
N TRP A 92 -2.07 15.18 5.26
CA TRP A 92 -0.84 15.65 4.61
C TRP A 92 -0.17 16.77 5.41
N ASN A 93 1.15 16.65 5.60
CA ASN A 93 1.95 17.60 6.39
C ASN A 93 2.48 18.73 5.50
N VAL A 94 1.61 19.71 5.21
CA VAL A 94 1.95 20.90 4.43
C VAL A 94 1.38 22.17 5.05
N ASP A 95 2.13 23.26 4.92
CA ASP A 95 1.71 24.59 5.37
C ASP A 95 1.20 25.43 4.23
N VAL A 96 -0.09 25.23 3.91
CA VAL A 96 -0.82 25.96 2.89
C VAL A 96 -1.20 27.34 3.42
N VAL A 97 -0.36 28.34 3.16
CA VAL A 97 -0.67 29.74 3.44
C VAL A 97 -1.17 30.40 2.15
N GLU A 98 -2.45 30.76 2.11
CA GLU A 98 -3.09 31.42 0.95
C GLU A 98 -2.95 30.66 -0.38
N GLY A 99 -2.83 29.33 -0.30
CA GLY A 99 -2.65 28.43 -1.44
C GLY A 99 -3.87 27.54 -1.70
N SER A 100 -3.68 26.58 -2.60
CA SER A 100 -4.67 25.56 -2.92
C SER A 100 -4.02 24.18 -2.96
N CYS A 101 -4.79 23.16 -2.58
CA CYS A 101 -4.37 21.76 -2.65
C CYS A 101 -5.31 20.99 -3.56
N TYR A 102 -4.77 19.99 -4.25
CA TYR A 102 -5.52 19.17 -5.19
C TYR A 102 -5.12 17.70 -5.07
N LEU A 103 -6.07 16.81 -5.30
CA LEU A 103 -5.86 15.39 -5.59
C LEU A 103 -5.97 15.19 -7.11
N TYR A 104 -5.00 14.47 -7.66
CA TYR A 104 -4.95 14.06 -9.06
C TYR A 104 -5.02 12.55 -9.17
N ALA A 105 -5.71 12.06 -10.20
CA ALA A 105 -5.76 10.65 -10.53
C ALA A 105 -5.49 10.40 -12.02
N SER A 106 -4.78 9.32 -12.33
CA SER A 106 -4.59 8.81 -13.69
C SER A 106 -4.83 7.30 -13.73
N LYS A 107 -5.76 6.85 -14.57
CA LYS A 107 -6.09 5.43 -14.75
C LYS A 107 -4.96 4.66 -15.42
N VAL A 108 -4.21 5.33 -16.30
CA VAL A 108 -3.12 4.76 -17.09
C VAL A 108 -1.73 5.05 -16.51
N ALA A 109 -1.68 5.61 -15.29
CA ALA A 109 -0.45 5.97 -14.59
C ALA A 109 0.47 6.93 -15.37
N ALA A 110 -0.12 7.97 -15.98
CA ALA A 110 0.60 8.97 -16.79
C ALA A 110 0.94 10.27 -16.02
N LEU A 111 0.81 10.31 -14.69
CA LEU A 111 1.08 11.53 -13.92
C LEU A 111 2.55 11.93 -14.00
N SER A 112 2.80 13.21 -14.26
CA SER A 112 4.13 13.81 -14.24
C SER A 112 4.10 15.19 -13.58
N VAL A 113 5.19 15.54 -12.88
CA VAL A 113 5.33 16.85 -12.22
C VAL A 113 6.14 17.78 -13.11
N THR A 114 5.60 18.98 -13.32
CA THR A 114 6.20 20.07 -14.08
C THR A 114 6.26 21.33 -13.21
N ASP A 115 6.95 22.37 -13.67
CA ASP A 115 6.98 23.68 -12.99
C ASP A 115 5.59 24.28 -12.75
N ASN A 116 4.64 23.94 -13.62
CA ASN A 116 3.28 24.44 -13.60
C ASN A 116 2.30 23.52 -12.84
N GLY A 117 2.78 22.41 -12.26
CA GLY A 117 1.94 21.44 -11.54
C GLY A 117 1.94 20.04 -12.17
N ILE A 118 0.88 19.29 -11.88
CA ILE A 118 0.73 17.88 -12.28
C ILE A 118 0.02 17.77 -13.64
N GLN A 119 0.63 17.05 -14.57
CA GLN A 119 0.11 16.76 -15.91
C GLN A 119 -0.22 15.28 -16.08
N GLY A 120 -0.99 14.92 -17.12
CA GLY A 120 -1.35 13.53 -17.43
C GLY A 120 -2.42 12.92 -16.52
N HIS A 121 -3.17 13.78 -15.82
CA HIS A 121 -4.29 13.38 -14.96
C HIS A 121 -5.59 13.24 -15.77
N ASP A 122 -6.41 12.26 -15.41
CA ASP A 122 -7.77 12.09 -15.91
C ASP A 122 -8.80 12.82 -15.02
N LEU A 123 -8.42 13.05 -13.76
CA LEU A 123 -9.26 13.69 -12.76
C LEU A 123 -8.43 14.59 -11.87
N GLU A 124 -8.99 15.77 -11.56
CA GLU A 124 -8.46 16.74 -10.62
C GLU A 124 -9.58 17.13 -9.64
N ILE A 125 -9.26 17.13 -8.34
CA ILE A 125 -10.21 17.47 -7.27
C ILE A 125 -9.55 18.46 -6.34
N LYS A 126 -10.17 19.63 -6.15
CA LYS A 126 -9.74 20.59 -5.16
C LYS A 126 -10.00 20.06 -3.75
N LEU A 127 -8.99 20.14 -2.90
CA LEU A 127 -9.04 19.73 -1.51
C LEU A 127 -9.26 20.94 -0.61
N GLU A 128 -10.11 20.78 0.39
CA GLU A 128 -10.36 21.79 1.42
C GLU A 128 -9.80 21.32 2.76
N GLU A 129 -9.03 22.17 3.44
CA GLU A 129 -8.51 21.84 4.77
C GLU A 129 -9.66 21.77 5.80
N ASP A 130 -9.72 20.67 6.55
CA ASP A 130 -10.58 20.56 7.73
C ASP A 130 -9.87 21.13 8.95
N ARG A 131 -10.33 22.29 9.41
CA ARG A 131 -9.80 22.96 10.60
C ARG A 131 -10.06 22.19 11.90
N SER A 132 -10.96 21.20 11.89
CA SER A 132 -11.14 20.30 13.03
C SER A 132 -10.04 19.24 13.16
N GLY A 133 -9.19 19.11 12.13
CA GLY A 133 -8.06 18.18 12.10
C GLY A 133 -8.47 16.73 11.82
N LEU A 134 -7.60 15.79 12.19
CA LEU A 134 -7.87 14.36 12.02
C LEU A 134 -8.83 13.85 13.11
N HIS A 135 -9.75 12.97 12.72
CA HIS A 135 -10.65 12.31 13.67
C HIS A 135 -9.87 11.49 14.72
N PRO A 136 -10.35 11.41 15.98
CA PRO A 136 -9.67 10.68 17.04
C PRO A 136 -9.33 9.23 16.72
N TYR A 137 -10.24 8.50 16.05
CA TYR A 137 -10.00 7.11 15.67
C TYR A 137 -8.88 6.96 14.61
N VAL A 138 -8.69 7.97 13.74
CA VAL A 138 -7.60 7.99 12.77
C VAL A 138 -6.27 8.16 13.50
N ILE A 139 -6.23 9.04 14.50
CA ILE A 139 -5.04 9.29 15.31
C ILE A 139 -4.69 8.06 16.15
N GLU A 140 -5.67 7.38 16.72
CA GLU A 140 -5.46 6.13 17.46
C GLU A 140 -4.87 5.04 16.55
N LYS A 141 -5.40 4.90 15.32
CA LYS A 141 -4.93 3.93 14.34
C LYS A 141 -3.55 4.30 13.75
N PHE A 142 -3.30 5.58 13.55
CA PHE A 142 -2.07 6.10 12.96
C PHE A 142 -1.46 7.22 13.83
N PRO A 143 -0.86 6.91 15.00
CA PRO A 143 -0.37 7.93 15.93
C PRO A 143 0.75 8.82 15.38
N HIS A 144 1.49 8.34 14.38
CA HIS A 144 2.63 9.03 13.78
C HIS A 144 2.22 10.20 12.86
N ILE A 145 0.97 10.28 12.42
CA ILE A 145 0.44 11.39 11.61
C ILE A 145 -0.45 12.35 12.42
N ARG A 146 -0.42 12.27 13.75
CA ARG A 146 -1.30 13.05 14.64
C ARG A 146 -1.33 14.56 14.37
N ASP A 147 -0.21 15.13 13.93
CA ASP A 147 -0.04 16.57 13.72
C ASP A 147 -0.17 16.95 12.23
N TYR A 148 -0.63 16.02 11.38
CA TYR A 148 -0.86 16.28 9.96
C TYR A 148 -2.19 17.03 9.78
N LYS A 149 -2.25 17.87 8.75
CA LYS A 149 -3.49 18.54 8.37
C LYS A 149 -4.42 17.57 7.66
N ALA A 150 -5.72 17.75 7.91
CA ALA A 150 -6.77 16.96 7.30
C ALA A 150 -7.32 17.72 6.08
N PHE A 151 -7.43 17.02 4.95
CA PHE A 151 -7.96 17.55 3.70
C PHE A 151 -9.19 16.75 3.27
N LYS A 152 -10.30 17.44 3.05
CA LYS A 152 -11.59 16.84 2.71
C LYS A 152 -11.67 16.46 1.24
N LEU A 153 -12.30 15.32 1.01
CA LEU A 153 -12.78 14.88 -0.28
C LEU A 153 -14.32 14.95 -0.33
N PRO A 154 -14.90 15.19 -1.51
CA PRO A 154 -16.34 15.12 -1.69
C PRO A 154 -16.88 13.74 -1.29
N PRO A 155 -17.95 13.64 -0.48
CA PRO A 155 -18.48 12.35 -0.02
C PRO A 155 -19.08 11.48 -1.13
N VAL A 156 -19.49 12.15 -2.23
CA VAL A 156 -20.01 11.52 -3.46
C VAL A 156 -18.92 10.90 -4.33
N LEU A 157 -17.64 11.12 -4.00
CA LEU A 157 -16.52 10.61 -4.76
C LEU A 157 -16.46 9.08 -4.72
N ASP A 158 -16.22 8.47 -5.88
CA ASP A 158 -16.06 7.04 -6.01
C ASP A 158 -14.64 6.59 -5.62
N ALA A 159 -14.37 6.61 -4.32
CA ALA A 159 -13.08 6.23 -3.76
C ALA A 159 -12.66 4.80 -4.15
N LYS A 160 -13.61 3.88 -4.38
CA LYS A 160 -13.30 2.49 -4.75
C LYS A 160 -12.65 2.37 -6.12
N ASN A 161 -13.06 3.20 -7.07
CA ASN A 161 -12.43 3.25 -8.38
C ASN A 161 -11.14 4.08 -8.37
N LEU A 162 -11.05 5.11 -7.53
CA LEU A 162 -9.84 5.92 -7.43
C LEU A 162 -8.64 5.19 -6.86
N VAL A 163 -8.82 4.29 -5.87
CA VAL A 163 -7.70 3.51 -5.32
C VAL A 163 -7.04 2.57 -6.34
N LYS A 164 -7.65 2.37 -7.51
CA LYS A 164 -7.09 1.61 -8.64
C LYS A 164 -6.28 2.48 -9.62
N CYS A 165 -6.28 3.80 -9.43
CA CYS A 165 -5.56 4.75 -10.27
C CYS A 165 -4.18 5.07 -9.67
N GLN A 166 -3.29 5.64 -10.47
CA GLN A 166 -2.16 6.39 -9.93
C GLN A 166 -2.68 7.67 -9.30
N LEU A 167 -2.27 7.97 -8.08
CA LEU A 167 -2.77 9.09 -7.29
C LEU A 167 -1.62 9.99 -6.82
N ALA A 168 -1.85 11.30 -6.84
CA ALA A 168 -0.93 12.29 -6.30
C ALA A 168 -1.69 13.47 -5.70
N VAL A 169 -1.12 14.11 -4.68
CA VAL A 169 -1.56 15.42 -4.22
C VAL A 169 -0.54 16.48 -4.60
N ALA A 170 -1.00 17.70 -4.85
CA ALA A 170 -0.12 18.85 -5.01
C ALA A 170 -0.64 20.09 -4.27
N GLU A 171 0.31 20.90 -3.81
CA GLU A 171 0.11 22.20 -3.15
C GLU A 171 0.61 23.29 -4.09
N PHE A 172 -0.21 24.31 -4.26
CA PHE A 172 0.10 25.51 -5.02
C PHE A 172 0.09 26.71 -4.10
N ASN A 173 1.02 27.64 -4.32
CA ASN A 173 1.03 28.92 -3.63
C ASN A 173 -0.02 29.89 -4.21
N SER A 174 -0.15 31.07 -3.62
CA SER A 174 -1.08 32.13 -4.08
C SER A 174 -0.82 32.62 -5.51
N GLN A 175 0.36 32.36 -6.08
CA GLN A 175 0.74 32.69 -7.45
C GLN A 175 0.46 31.54 -8.44
N GLY A 176 -0.14 30.44 -7.99
CA GLY A 176 -0.44 29.27 -8.82
C GLY A 176 0.78 28.40 -9.17
N LYS A 177 1.92 28.58 -8.49
CA LYS A 177 3.11 27.75 -8.69
C LYS A 177 3.07 26.52 -7.79
N CYS A 178 3.35 25.34 -8.37
CA CYS A 178 3.47 24.10 -7.62
C CYS A 178 4.65 24.16 -6.65
N ARG A 179 4.36 23.98 -5.36
CA ARG A 179 5.36 24.00 -4.29
C ARG A 179 5.74 22.58 -3.87
N ASN A 180 4.72 21.72 -3.77
CA ASN A 180 4.85 20.38 -3.23
C ASN A 180 3.98 19.41 -4.02
N ALA A 181 4.49 18.22 -4.34
CA ALA A 181 3.76 17.18 -5.06
C ALA A 181 4.21 15.78 -4.60
N THR A 182 3.28 14.93 -4.17
CA THR A 182 3.63 13.61 -3.63
C THR A 182 2.54 12.58 -3.89
N GLY A 183 2.91 11.29 -3.92
CA GLY A 183 1.96 10.19 -3.94
C GLY A 183 1.22 10.01 -2.61
N LEU A 184 0.23 9.11 -2.60
CA LEU A 184 -0.55 8.79 -1.41
C LEU A 184 -0.28 7.36 -0.94
N GLN A 185 -0.17 7.20 0.38
CA GLN A 185 -0.29 5.91 1.03
C GLN A 185 -1.77 5.60 1.28
N LEU A 186 -2.23 4.41 0.88
CA LEU A 186 -3.64 4.04 0.89
C LEU A 186 -4.12 3.09 2.00
N PRO A 187 -3.34 2.63 3.01
CA PRO A 187 -3.81 1.57 3.91
C PRO A 187 -5.07 1.98 4.71
N GLY A 188 -5.20 3.26 5.09
CA GLY A 188 -6.37 3.74 5.85
C GLY A 188 -7.68 3.61 5.07
N VAL A 189 -7.73 4.17 3.86
CA VAL A 189 -8.93 4.09 3.01
C VAL A 189 -9.21 2.67 2.52
N LEU A 190 -8.17 1.85 2.31
CA LEU A 190 -8.36 0.45 1.92
C LEU A 190 -9.03 -0.36 3.04
N ASP A 191 -8.60 -0.18 4.28
CA ASP A 191 -9.20 -0.86 5.43
C ASP A 191 -10.66 -0.45 5.63
N GLU A 192 -11.00 0.84 5.43
CA GLU A 192 -12.37 1.32 5.55
C GLU A 192 -13.28 0.77 4.43
N LEU A 193 -12.80 0.71 3.19
CA LEU A 193 -13.62 0.37 2.03
C LEU A 193 -13.68 -1.13 1.71
N PHE A 194 -12.63 -1.88 2.06
CA PHE A 194 -12.40 -3.25 1.58
C PHE A 194 -12.11 -4.26 2.69
N SER A 195 -12.53 -3.99 3.93
CA SER A 195 -12.48 -5.00 5.00
C SER A 195 -13.18 -6.29 4.55
N TYR A 196 -12.49 -7.42 4.70
CA TYR A 196 -12.98 -8.73 4.28
C TYR A 196 -12.56 -9.80 5.28
N ASP A 197 -13.55 -10.43 5.91
CA ASP A 197 -13.36 -11.49 6.91
C ASP A 197 -13.71 -12.89 6.36
N GLY A 198 -13.95 -12.98 5.06
CA GLY A 198 -14.26 -14.24 4.39
C GLY A 198 -13.00 -15.06 4.08
N PRO A 199 -13.18 -16.27 3.55
CA PRO A 199 -12.08 -17.18 3.35
C PRO A 199 -11.30 -16.80 2.07
N LEU A 200 -9.96 -16.76 2.17
CA LEU A 200 -9.03 -16.50 1.06
C LEU A 200 -8.30 -17.78 0.63
N GLY A 201 -7.85 -17.82 -0.61
CA GLY A 201 -7.11 -18.94 -1.19
C GLY A 201 -7.98 -19.84 -2.06
N ALA A 202 -7.61 -21.12 -2.15
CA ALA A 202 -8.27 -22.11 -2.98
C ALA A 202 -9.29 -22.93 -2.19
N PHE A 203 -10.50 -23.04 -2.72
CA PHE A 203 -11.59 -23.85 -2.19
C PHE A 203 -11.96 -24.92 -3.20
N TYR A 204 -12.00 -26.16 -2.74
CA TYR A 204 -12.34 -27.31 -3.57
C TYR A 204 -13.77 -27.74 -3.23
N SER A 205 -14.62 -27.82 -4.24
CA SER A 205 -15.91 -28.49 -4.18
C SER A 205 -15.89 -29.72 -5.10
N ALA A 206 -16.95 -30.53 -5.07
CA ALA A 206 -17.07 -31.70 -5.94
C ALA A 206 -17.07 -31.34 -7.44
N GLU A 207 -17.45 -30.11 -7.79
CA GLU A 207 -17.70 -29.68 -9.16
C GLU A 207 -16.70 -28.60 -9.64
N ALA A 208 -16.07 -27.86 -8.72
CA ALA A 208 -15.23 -26.71 -9.06
C ALA A 208 -14.12 -26.43 -8.04
N VAL A 209 -13.12 -25.70 -8.50
CA VAL A 209 -12.14 -25.03 -7.63
C VAL A 209 -12.40 -23.52 -7.68
N SER A 210 -12.58 -22.88 -6.54
CA SER A 210 -12.72 -21.42 -6.43
C SER A 210 -11.44 -20.82 -5.85
N LEU A 211 -10.89 -19.81 -6.53
CA LEU A 211 -9.76 -19.04 -6.01
C LEU A 211 -10.25 -17.68 -5.58
N CYS A 212 -10.05 -17.28 -4.32
CA CYS A 212 -10.43 -15.97 -3.82
C CYS A 212 -9.19 -15.23 -3.31
N LEU A 213 -8.89 -14.07 -3.89
CA LEU A 213 -7.73 -13.21 -3.60
C LEU A 213 -8.19 -11.82 -3.18
N CYS A 214 -7.51 -11.22 -2.19
CA CYS A 214 -7.68 -9.81 -1.86
C CYS A 214 -6.75 -8.96 -2.73
N ALA A 215 -7.31 -8.19 -3.66
CA ALA A 215 -6.56 -7.32 -4.57
C ALA A 215 -7.35 -6.02 -4.87
N PRO A 216 -7.63 -5.18 -3.85
CA PRO A 216 -8.58 -4.06 -3.99
C PRO A 216 -8.11 -2.94 -4.92
N THR A 217 -6.80 -2.83 -5.15
CA THR A 217 -6.19 -1.86 -6.07
C THR A 217 -5.93 -2.42 -7.46
N ALA A 218 -6.20 -3.71 -7.69
CA ALA A 218 -5.95 -4.33 -8.99
C ALA A 218 -6.92 -3.80 -10.05
N GLN A 219 -6.37 -3.58 -11.26
CA GLN A 219 -7.15 -3.34 -12.46
C GLN A 219 -7.42 -4.68 -13.15
N VAL A 220 -8.65 -4.89 -13.62
CA VAL A 220 -9.01 -6.06 -14.42
C VAL A 220 -9.07 -5.63 -15.88
N GLN A 221 -8.28 -6.27 -16.72
CA GLN A 221 -8.30 -6.06 -18.17
C GLN A 221 -8.73 -7.36 -18.85
N TYR A 222 -9.87 -7.33 -19.53
CA TYR A 222 -10.32 -8.46 -20.33
C TYR A 222 -9.70 -8.33 -21.73
N HIS A 223 -8.82 -9.26 -22.09
CA HIS A 223 -8.42 -9.45 -23.47
C HIS A 223 -9.45 -10.37 -24.13
N GLU A 224 -10.35 -9.79 -24.91
CA GLU A 224 -11.20 -10.55 -25.83
C GLU A 224 -10.31 -11.09 -26.95
N LYS A 225 -10.18 -12.42 -27.03
CA LYS A 225 -9.48 -13.06 -28.15
C LYS A 225 -10.43 -13.03 -29.35
N ASN A 226 -10.11 -12.19 -30.33
CA ASN A 226 -10.62 -12.31 -31.71
C ASN A 226 -10.02 -13.54 -32.39
#